data_AF-A0A4R6J6L2-F1
#
_entry.id   AF-A0A4R6J6L2-F1
#
_cell.length_a   1.000
_cell.length_b   1.000
_cell.length_c   1.000
_cell.angle_alpha   90.00
_cell.angle_beta   90.00
_cell.angle_gamma   90.00
#
_symmetry.space_group_name_H-M   'P 1'
#
loop_
_entity.id
_entity.type
_entity.pdbx_description
1 polymer ?
#
loop_
_entity_poly.entity_id
_entity_poly.type
_entity_poly.pdbx_seq_one_letter_code
_entity_poly.pdbx_strand_id
1 'polypeptide(L)'
;MSTITSSSHRLDVLHPLLAAATGAVIFGLTMTAGEVFDLNTDSAGGPATTTGEIALYAGIVVAAGVIAVWLGLRARAGSPRRLATTALGLGIAAAATYIAFWSGWPHVFGAVAVVLASEHRRRVGSFSATTAIALGLGALALVAAAITCVLG
;
A
#
# COMPACT_ATOMS: atom_id res chain seq x y z
N MET A 1 24.93 36.46 -17.33
CA MET A 1 25.05 35.49 -16.22
C MET A 1 23.75 34.70 -16.17
N SER A 2 23.69 33.52 -16.80
CA SER A 2 22.48 32.69 -16.85
C SER A 2 22.48 31.71 -15.69
N THR A 3 21.48 31.83 -14.82
CA THR A 3 21.25 30.89 -13.73
C THR A 3 20.71 29.60 -14.34
N ILE A 4 21.56 28.60 -14.49
CA ILE A 4 21.14 27.23 -14.82
C ILE A 4 20.55 26.65 -13.53
N THR A 5 19.23 26.66 -13.42
CA THR A 5 18.51 25.86 -12.43
C THR A 5 18.67 24.39 -12.80
N SER A 6 19.65 23.74 -12.18
CA SER A 6 19.72 22.28 -12.13
C SER A 6 18.44 21.74 -11.48
N SER A 7 17.46 21.35 -12.29
CA SER A 7 16.35 20.52 -11.85
C SER A 7 16.92 19.15 -11.51
N SER A 8 17.37 18.98 -10.27
CA SER A 8 17.66 17.64 -9.77
C SER A 8 16.36 16.85 -9.85
N HIS A 9 16.31 15.89 -10.77
CA HIS A 9 15.26 14.87 -10.87
C HIS A 9 15.38 13.94 -9.65
N ARG A 10 15.20 14.50 -8.44
CA ARG A 10 15.21 13.73 -7.21
C ARG A 10 13.91 12.93 -7.23
N LEU A 11 14.02 11.65 -7.59
CA LEU A 11 12.93 10.69 -7.47
C LEU A 11 12.33 10.83 -6.06
N ASP A 12 11.11 11.32 -6.00
CA ASP A 12 10.40 11.50 -4.75
C ASP A 12 9.93 10.13 -4.27
N VAL A 13 10.82 9.41 -3.58
CA VAL A 13 10.58 8.04 -3.10
C VAL A 13 9.33 7.96 -2.19
N LEU A 14 8.87 9.08 -1.63
CA LEU A 14 7.66 9.16 -0.81
C LEU A 14 6.42 9.61 -1.60
N HIS A 15 6.43 9.43 -2.92
CA HIS A 15 5.27 9.72 -3.75
C HIS A 15 4.16 8.66 -3.53
N PRO A 16 2.90 9.06 -3.26
CA PRO A 16 1.81 8.12 -2.99
C PRO A 16 1.56 7.13 -4.13
N LEU A 17 1.79 7.55 -5.38
CA LEU A 17 1.71 6.67 -6.55
C LEU A 17 2.76 5.55 -6.53
N LEU A 18 4.00 5.86 -6.14
CA LEU A 18 5.04 4.85 -6.00
C LEU A 18 4.72 3.91 -4.84
N ALA A 19 4.21 4.45 -3.73
CA ALA A 19 3.79 3.63 -2.59
C ALA A 19 2.66 2.65 -2.96
N ALA A 20 1.63 3.12 -3.67
CA ALA A 20 0.53 2.29 -4.14
C ALA A 20 1.00 1.24 -5.15
N ALA A 21 1.89 1.61 -6.08
CA ALA A 21 2.49 0.68 -7.03
C ALA A 21 3.31 -0.39 -6.32
N THR A 22 4.11 -0.02 -5.31
CA THR A 22 4.84 -0.99 -4.47
C THR A 22 3.89 -1.95 -3.78
N GLY A 23 2.80 -1.46 -3.19
CA GLY A 23 1.77 -2.31 -2.59
C GLY A 23 1.14 -3.29 -3.60
N ALA A 24 0.82 -2.81 -4.81
CA ALA A 24 0.28 -3.64 -5.88
C ALA A 24 1.28 -4.71 -6.37
N VAL A 25 2.56 -4.35 -6.48
CA VAL A 25 3.63 -5.30 -6.86
C VAL A 25 3.82 -6.35 -5.78
N ILE A 26 3.82 -5.97 -4.50
CA ILE A 26 3.91 -6.94 -3.39
C ILE A 26 2.75 -7.93 -3.47
N PHE A 27 1.52 -7.45 -3.67
CA PHE A 27 0.36 -8.31 -3.84
C PHE A 27 0.49 -9.28 -5.03
N GLY A 28 0.92 -8.79 -6.20
CA GLY A 28 1.12 -9.65 -7.37
C GLY A 28 2.19 -10.72 -7.14
N LEU A 29 3.28 -10.35 -6.45
CA LEU A 29 4.37 -11.27 -6.11
C LEU A 29 3.93 -12.32 -5.09
N THR A 30 3.18 -11.95 -4.05
CA THR A 30 2.72 -12.89 -3.02
C THR A 30 1.70 -13.88 -3.59
N MET A 31 0.79 -13.41 -4.44
CA MET A 31 -0.14 -14.26 -5.17
C MET A 31 0.59 -15.24 -6.10
N THR A 32 1.56 -14.75 -6.88
CA THR A 32 2.36 -15.61 -7.77
C THR A 32 3.21 -16.61 -6.99
N ALA A 33 3.76 -16.22 -5.84
CA ALA A 33 4.54 -17.11 -4.98
C ALA A 33 3.67 -18.24 -4.42
N GLY A 34 2.45 -17.95 -3.95
CA GLY A 34 1.53 -18.98 -3.45
C GLY A 34 1.21 -20.04 -4.51
N GLU A 35 1.03 -19.63 -5.77
CA GLU A 35 0.80 -20.53 -6.91
C GLU A 35 2.07 -21.31 -7.32
N VAL A 36 3.22 -20.64 -7.45
CA VAL A 36 4.47 -21.28 -7.89
C VAL A 36 5.00 -22.30 -6.88
N PHE A 37 4.83 -22.01 -5.59
CA PHE A 37 5.26 -22.92 -4.52
C PHE A 37 4.19 -23.95 -4.14
N ASP A 38 3.07 -24.02 -4.88
CA ASP A 38 2.00 -24.99 -4.63
C ASP A 38 1.42 -24.89 -3.21
N LEU A 39 1.50 -23.70 -2.59
CA LEU A 39 1.04 -23.45 -1.22
C LEU A 39 -0.47 -23.18 -1.17
N ASN A 40 -1.06 -22.79 -2.31
CA ASN A 40 -2.49 -22.52 -2.48
C ASN A 40 -3.28 -23.68 -3.12
N THR A 41 -2.77 -24.92 -3.12
CA THR A 41 -3.45 -26.02 -3.80
C THR A 41 -4.81 -26.35 -3.21
N ASP A 42 -5.85 -26.15 -4.03
CA ASP A 42 -7.09 -26.90 -3.89
C ASP A 42 -6.85 -28.37 -4.22
N SER A 43 -7.52 -29.25 -3.49
CA SER A 43 -7.37 -30.71 -3.54
C SER A 43 -7.75 -31.38 -4.88
N ALA A 44 -7.99 -30.58 -5.92
CA ALA A 44 -8.43 -31.00 -7.25
C ALA A 44 -7.36 -30.87 -8.37
N GLY A 45 -6.16 -30.36 -8.09
CA GLY A 45 -5.04 -30.37 -9.05
C GLY A 45 -5.20 -29.46 -10.28
N GLY A 46 -6.11 -28.49 -10.23
CA GLY A 46 -6.21 -27.40 -11.20
C GLY A 46 -5.52 -26.12 -10.71
N PRO A 47 -5.32 -25.10 -11.56
CA PRO A 47 -4.84 -23.79 -11.13
C PRO A 47 -5.78 -23.24 -10.05
N ALA A 48 -5.23 -22.77 -8.92
CA ALA A 48 -6.02 -22.33 -7.77
C ALA A 48 -6.82 -21.04 -8.06
N THR A 49 -6.45 -20.30 -9.11
CA THR A 49 -7.13 -19.06 -9.52
C THR A 49 -7.52 -19.04 -10.99
N THR A 50 -8.79 -18.74 -11.29
CA THR A 50 -9.31 -18.57 -12.66
C THR A 50 -8.96 -17.20 -13.25
N THR A 51 -8.99 -17.06 -14.58
CA THR A 51 -8.79 -15.76 -15.25
C THR A 51 -9.80 -14.68 -14.81
N GLY A 52 -11.03 -15.09 -14.48
CA GLY A 52 -12.06 -14.19 -13.94
C GLY A 52 -11.70 -13.64 -12.56
N GLU A 53 -11.16 -14.49 -11.67
CA GLU A 53 -10.70 -14.09 -10.35
C GLU A 53 -9.45 -13.20 -10.41
N ILE A 54 -8.52 -13.48 -11.33
CA ILE A 54 -7.36 -12.61 -11.59
C ILE A 54 -7.84 -11.20 -12.00
N ALA A 55 -8.80 -11.11 -12.93
CA ALA A 55 -9.35 -9.83 -13.36
C ALA A 55 -10.05 -9.09 -12.21
N LEU A 56 -10.77 -9.81 -11.35
CA LEU A 56 -11.40 -9.26 -10.15
C LEU A 56 -10.35 -8.70 -9.17
N TYR A 57 -9.30 -9.47 -8.85
CA TYR A 57 -8.23 -9.02 -7.97
C TYR A 57 -7.48 -7.81 -8.53
N ALA A 58 -7.21 -7.80 -9.83
CA ALA A 58 -6.61 -6.64 -10.49
C ALA A 58 -7.52 -5.39 -10.37
N GLY A 59 -8.82 -5.54 -10.61
CA GLY A 59 -9.79 -4.44 -10.46
C GLY A 59 -9.86 -3.90 -9.03
N ILE A 60 -9.85 -4.80 -8.05
CA ILE A 60 -9.81 -4.51 -6.61
C ILE A 60 -8.56 -3.70 -6.26
N VAL A 61 -7.37 -4.12 -6.72
CA VAL A 61 -6.10 -3.41 -6.47
C VAL A 61 -6.07 -2.04 -7.14
N VAL A 62 -6.57 -1.94 -8.38
CA VAL A 62 -6.65 -0.65 -9.09
C VAL A 62 -7.58 0.31 -8.36
N ALA A 63 -8.75 -0.14 -7.91
CA ALA A 63 -9.68 0.69 -7.14
C ALA A 63 -9.05 1.20 -5.84
N ALA A 64 -8.39 0.32 -5.07
CA ALA A 64 -7.64 0.72 -3.88
C ALA A 64 -6.53 1.73 -4.22
N GLY A 65 -5.80 1.50 -5.31
CA GLY A 65 -4.75 2.39 -5.80
C GLY A 65 -5.26 3.78 -6.09
N VAL A 66 -6.34 3.90 -6.86
CA VAL A 66 -6.96 5.20 -7.19
C VAL A 66 -7.37 5.96 -5.93
N ILE A 67 -8.06 5.29 -4.99
CA ILE A 67 -8.52 5.90 -3.74
C ILE A 67 -7.32 6.38 -2.90
N ALA A 68 -6.34 5.51 -2.67
CA ALA A 68 -5.20 5.79 -1.81
C ALA A 68 -4.29 6.87 -2.38
N VAL A 69 -4.04 6.83 -3.70
CA VAL A 69 -3.23 7.85 -4.38
C VAL A 69 -3.94 9.19 -4.35
N TRP A 70 -5.23 9.25 -4.66
CA TRP A 70 -5.99 10.51 -4.60
C TRP A 70 -5.97 11.13 -3.20
N LEU A 71 -6.26 10.33 -2.16
CA LEU A 71 -6.20 10.78 -0.77
C LEU A 71 -4.79 11.22 -0.37
N GLY A 72 -3.77 10.42 -0.73
CA GLY A 72 -2.38 10.70 -0.41
C GLY A 72 -1.86 11.98 -1.06
N LEU A 73 -2.17 12.20 -2.34
CA LEU A 73 -1.79 13.43 -3.05
C LEU A 73 -2.46 14.65 -2.41
N ARG A 74 -3.75 14.55 -2.07
CA ARG A 74 -4.49 15.62 -1.39
C ARG A 74 -3.94 15.92 0.01
N ALA A 75 -3.50 14.89 0.74
CA ALA A 75 -2.88 15.05 2.04
C ALA A 75 -1.48 15.71 1.94
N ARG A 76 -0.68 15.31 0.94
CA ARG A 76 0.66 15.89 0.68
C ARG A 76 0.62 17.37 0.29
N ALA A 77 -0.40 17.80 -0.43
CA ALA A 77 -0.62 19.22 -0.75
C ALA A 77 -1.06 20.05 0.46
N GLY A 78 -1.48 19.41 1.57
CA GLY A 78 -1.98 20.06 2.77
C GLY A 78 -0.97 20.21 3.90
N SER A 79 -1.49 20.56 5.09
CA SER A 79 -0.71 20.68 6.32
C SER A 79 -0.22 19.33 6.84
N PRO A 80 0.85 19.29 7.68
CA PRO A 80 1.31 18.06 8.32
C PRO A 80 0.19 17.32 9.08
N ARG A 81 -0.74 18.06 9.70
CA ARG A 81 -1.91 17.46 10.35
C ARG A 81 -2.76 16.61 9.40
N ARG A 82 -2.97 17.07 8.15
CA ARG A 82 -3.69 16.30 7.12
C ARG A 82 -2.94 15.02 6.74
N LEU A 83 -1.62 15.08 6.60
CA LEU A 83 -0.79 13.89 6.37
C LEU A 83 -0.99 12.86 7.48
N ALA A 84 -0.89 13.28 8.74
CA ALA A 84 -1.06 12.38 9.88
C ALA A 84 -2.47 11.75 9.92
N THR A 85 -3.52 12.54 9.69
CA THR A 85 -4.90 12.02 9.70
C THR A 85 -5.16 11.08 8.53
N THR A 86 -4.65 11.38 7.33
CA THR A 86 -4.84 10.50 6.17
C THR A 86 -4.01 9.22 6.30
N ALA A 87 -2.78 9.30 6.83
CA ALA A 87 -1.98 8.12 7.13
C ALA A 87 -2.71 7.21 8.11
N LEU A 88 -3.27 7.76 9.20
CA LEU A 88 -4.03 6.99 10.18
C LEU A 88 -5.30 6.39 9.57
N GLY A 89 -6.06 7.17 8.80
CA GLY A 89 -7.26 6.68 8.12
C GLY A 89 -6.96 5.52 7.17
N LEU A 90 -5.88 5.61 6.38
CA LEU A 90 -5.44 4.52 5.51
C LEU A 90 -4.90 3.33 6.29
N GLY A 91 -4.20 3.53 7.42
CA GLY A 91 -3.74 2.45 8.29
C GLY A 91 -4.92 1.68 8.92
N ILE A 92 -5.94 2.38 9.39
CA ILE A 92 -7.18 1.76 9.89
C ILE A 92 -7.91 1.05 8.75
N ALA A 93 -8.02 1.67 7.58
CA ALA A 93 -8.64 1.03 6.41
C ALA A 93 -7.88 -0.23 5.98
N ALA A 94 -6.54 -0.23 6.01
CA ALA A 94 -5.73 -1.41 5.73
C ALA A 94 -6.02 -2.55 6.72
N ALA A 95 -6.08 -2.24 8.02
CA ALA A 95 -6.40 -3.24 9.04
C ALA A 95 -7.84 -3.77 8.92
N ALA A 96 -8.82 -2.89 8.68
CA ALA A 96 -10.22 -3.28 8.51
C ALA A 96 -10.43 -4.11 7.23
N THR A 97 -9.78 -3.70 6.13
CA THR A 97 -9.87 -4.42 4.87
C THR A 97 -9.13 -5.74 4.94
N TYR A 98 -8.08 -5.90 5.73
CA TYR A 98 -7.45 -7.21 5.93
C TYR A 98 -8.45 -8.25 6.48
N ILE A 99 -9.36 -7.84 7.37
CA ILE A 99 -10.39 -8.73 7.93
C ILE A 99 -11.46 -9.09 6.88
N ALA A 100 -11.84 -8.13 6.03
CA ALA A 100 -12.96 -8.29 5.09
C ALA A 100 -12.53 -8.79 3.69
N PHE A 101 -11.34 -8.41 3.26
CA PHE A 101 -10.75 -8.56 1.94
C PHE A 101 -9.24 -8.76 2.13
N TRP A 102 -8.82 -10.00 2.43
CA TRP A 102 -7.41 -10.34 2.63
C TRP A 102 -6.52 -10.02 1.41
N SER A 103 -7.13 -9.86 0.23
CA SER A 103 -6.44 -9.61 -1.04
C SER A 103 -6.41 -8.13 -1.47
N GLY A 104 -5.24 -7.68 -1.93
CA GLY A 104 -5.03 -6.39 -2.62
C GLY A 104 -5.10 -5.13 -1.75
N TRP A 105 -6.24 -4.85 -1.12
CA TRP A 105 -6.50 -3.58 -0.40
C TRP A 105 -5.55 -3.33 0.77
N PRO A 106 -5.27 -4.32 1.63
CA PRO A 106 -4.36 -4.13 2.76
C PRO A 106 -2.94 -3.77 2.31
N HIS A 107 -2.50 -4.34 1.18
CA HIS A 107 -1.18 -4.08 0.60
C HIS A 107 -1.07 -2.63 0.12
N VAL A 108 -2.06 -2.15 -0.64
CA VAL A 108 -2.04 -0.79 -1.20
C VAL A 108 -2.22 0.25 -0.10
N PHE A 109 -3.22 0.10 0.76
CA PHE A 109 -3.49 1.05 1.83
C PHE A 109 -2.37 1.06 2.87
N GLY A 110 -1.83 -0.11 3.23
CA GLY A 110 -0.72 -0.23 4.15
C GLY A 110 0.54 0.45 3.63
N ALA A 111 0.90 0.22 2.38
CA ALA A 111 2.08 0.86 1.75
C ALA A 111 1.95 2.39 1.72
N VAL A 112 0.79 2.91 1.30
CA VAL A 112 0.55 4.36 1.26
C VAL A 112 0.53 4.96 2.68
N ALA A 113 -0.07 4.29 3.67
CA ALA A 113 -0.07 4.75 5.06
C ALA A 113 1.36 4.90 5.62
N VAL A 114 2.23 3.90 5.39
CA VAL A 114 3.65 3.93 5.81
C VAL A 114 4.39 5.09 5.17
N VAL A 115 4.18 5.33 3.87
CA VAL A 115 4.82 6.43 3.14
C VAL A 115 4.35 7.79 3.63
N LEU A 116 3.04 7.98 3.85
CA LEU A 116 2.52 9.25 4.38
C LEU A 116 2.99 9.51 5.82
N ALA A 117 3.08 8.48 6.67
CA ALA A 117 3.65 8.61 8.01
C ALA A 117 5.14 8.99 7.95
N SER A 118 5.88 8.40 7.02
CA SER A 118 7.29 8.73 6.79
C SER A 118 7.48 10.15 6.26
N GLU A 119 6.61 10.60 5.35
CA GLU A 119 6.58 11.97 4.83
C GLU A 119 6.25 12.98 5.94
N HIS A 120 5.31 12.65 6.83
CA HIS A 120 5.04 13.47 8.01
C HIS A 120 6.30 13.66 8.87
N ARG A 121 7.01 12.58 9.19
CA ARG A 121 8.29 12.68 9.92
C ARG A 121 9.30 13.54 9.20
N ARG A 122 9.41 13.45 7.87
CA ARG A 122 10.33 14.31 7.11
C ARG A 122 10.00 15.79 7.21
N ARG A 123 8.71 16.15 7.28
CA ARG A 123 8.26 17.55 7.38
C ARG A 123 8.34 18.12 8.79
N VAL A 124 8.10 17.30 9.82
CA VAL A 124 7.99 17.77 11.21
C VAL A 124 9.25 17.46 12.04
N GLY A 125 10.09 16.52 11.60
CA GLY A 125 11.31 16.08 12.30
C GLY A 125 11.09 14.95 13.31
N SER A 126 9.84 14.68 13.71
CA SER A 126 9.47 13.61 14.64
C SER A 126 8.18 12.90 14.22
N PHE A 127 7.94 11.72 14.79
CA PHE A 127 6.66 11.04 14.69
C PHE A 127 5.70 11.56 15.76
N SER A 128 4.48 11.91 15.36
CA SER A 128 3.37 12.01 16.31
C SER A 128 2.87 10.61 16.67
N ALA A 129 2.21 10.47 17.81
CA ALA A 129 1.53 9.22 18.20
C ALA A 129 0.60 8.70 17.08
N THR A 130 -0.15 9.59 16.43
CA THR A 130 -1.03 9.22 15.30
C THR A 130 -0.27 8.64 14.11
N THR A 131 0.86 9.24 13.72
CA THR A 131 1.68 8.72 12.61
C THR A 131 2.42 7.44 12.96
N ALA A 132 2.82 7.26 14.24
CA ALA A 132 3.41 6.02 14.71
C ALA A 132 2.40 4.87 14.69
N ILE A 133 1.17 5.11 15.16
CA ILE A 133 0.07 4.14 15.08
C ILE A 133 -0.26 3.81 13.62
N ALA A 134 -0.38 4.83 12.77
CA ALA A 134 -0.63 4.65 11.34
C ALA A 134 0.43 3.79 10.66
N LEU A 135 1.71 4.04 10.96
CA LEU A 135 2.84 3.28 10.44
C LEU A 135 2.80 1.83 10.94
N GLY A 136 2.55 1.62 12.22
CA GLY A 136 2.41 0.28 12.80
C GLY A 136 1.26 -0.51 12.17
N LEU A 137 0.06 0.07 12.11
CA LEU A 137 -1.12 -0.56 11.50
C LEU A 137 -0.90 -0.85 10.02
N GLY A 138 -0.38 0.12 9.26
CA GLY A 138 -0.14 -0.05 7.83
C GLY A 138 0.91 -1.11 7.53
N ALA A 139 2.01 -1.14 8.29
CA ALA A 139 3.06 -2.15 8.13
C ALA A 139 2.57 -3.54 8.53
N LEU A 140 1.87 -3.67 9.67
CA LEU A 140 1.34 -4.95 10.13
C LEU A 140 0.29 -5.50 9.16
N ALA A 141 -0.65 -4.67 8.69
CA ALA A 141 -1.66 -5.11 7.73
C ALA A 141 -1.04 -5.56 6.39
N LEU A 142 -0.03 -4.83 5.91
CA LEU A 142 0.68 -5.19 4.68
C LEU A 142 1.44 -6.51 4.82
N VAL A 143 2.16 -6.71 5.93
CA VAL A 143 2.91 -7.95 6.18
C VAL A 143 1.98 -9.12 6.42
N ALA A 144 0.92 -8.94 7.21
CA ALA A 144 -0.07 -9.98 7.46
C ALA A 144 -0.75 -10.42 6.17
N ALA A 145 -1.21 -9.46 5.35
CA ALA A 145 -1.82 -9.78 4.06
C ALA A 145 -0.85 -10.48 3.10
N ALA A 146 0.42 -10.08 3.09
CA ALA A 146 1.44 -10.75 2.29
C ALA A 146 1.63 -12.21 2.71
N ILE A 147 1.66 -12.49 4.02
CA ILE A 147 1.76 -13.85 4.56
C ILE A 147 0.51 -14.66 4.21
N THR A 148 -0.69 -14.13 4.45
CA THR A 148 -1.94 -14.81 4.14
C THR A 148 -2.07 -15.10 2.64
N CYS A 149 -1.71 -14.16 1.76
CA CYS A 149 -1.73 -14.40 0.32
C CYS A 149 -0.80 -15.53 -0.14
N VAL A 150 0.31 -15.77 0.58
CA VAL A 150 1.25 -16.86 0.25
C VAL A 150 0.78 -18.19 0.83
N LEU A 151 0.18 -18.20 2.02
CA LEU A 151 -0.12 -19.42 2.77
C LEU A 151 -1.53 -19.98 2.57
N GLY A 152 -2.47 -19.18 2.06
CA GLY A 152 -3.90 -19.54 2.01
C GLY A 152 -4.61 -19.25 3.31
#